data_AF-A0A6H1TY65-F1
#
_entry.id   AF-A0A6H1TY65-F1
#
_cell.length_a   1.000
_cell.length_b   1.000
_cell.length_c   1.000
_cell.angle_alpha   90.00
_cell.angle_beta   90.00
_cell.angle_gamma   90.00
#
_symmetry.space_group_name_H-M   'P 1'
#
loop_
_entity.id
_entity.type
_entity.pdbx_description
1 polymer ?
#
loop_
_entity_poly.entity_id
_entity_poly.type
_entity_poly.pdbx_seq_one_letter_code
_entity_poly.pdbx_strand_id
1 'polypeptide(L)'
;MKRFAPISVGLLCAVVVGAPGDRLAAQPRPTFSEETASQSKPAGPFPSFNSDRLDAQLRLYQQLLEESGPPDVLIVGSSRSLQGIDPIALEQALAHHGYPGVRVFNFGINGATAQAIDVLLRDIFTPEQLPNLILWADGVRAFNSGRRDRTYEAIVSSAGYERLSRGDRPLSLPAPPVEVARVNAISPTETKAIVVTPSDDPREMLATSYQAVRGWLSLVGTELRETYQERQQEMSWLGGEPAEPPPPLPTLDAVMSGQLAEHLQPTGFFPVTDRYDPATYYQTFPRVPGRYDGDYAAFSLQGEQQSALRAIARFSEAEQIPLVIVNLPLTQDYLDPTRSDAERLFRDQMQRLAAEHNFIFRDLSQLWPTRVEYFADPSHLNRFGAFAVALELAGDPAIPWSATRE
;
A
#
# COMPACT_ATOMS: atom_id res chain seq x y z
N MET A 1 59.34 -64.74 25.27
CA MET A 1 60.34 -64.38 26.31
C MET A 1 60.29 -62.87 26.54
N LYS A 2 60.14 -62.46 27.81
CA LYS A 2 60.47 -61.16 28.45
C LYS A 2 59.84 -59.88 27.83
N ARG A 3 58.78 -59.29 28.40
CA ARG A 3 58.62 -58.52 29.66
C ARG A 3 59.17 -57.07 29.62
N PHE A 4 58.29 -56.16 30.09
CA PHE A 4 58.47 -54.84 30.71
C PHE A 4 58.49 -53.56 29.83
N ALA A 5 57.39 -52.81 29.95
CA ALA A 5 57.33 -51.34 30.05
C ALA A 5 57.95 -50.88 31.41
N PRO A 6 58.20 -49.58 31.75
CA PRO A 6 57.30 -48.45 31.48
C PRO A 6 57.84 -46.98 31.48
N ILE A 7 56.89 -46.02 31.35
CA ILE A 7 56.80 -44.62 31.85
C ILE A 7 57.42 -43.41 31.07
N SER A 8 56.47 -42.61 30.53
CA SER A 8 56.20 -41.15 30.56
C SER A 8 57.24 -40.06 30.26
N VAL A 9 56.82 -39.12 29.39
CA VAL A 9 56.51 -37.66 29.53
C VAL A 9 56.57 -37.13 28.08
N GLY A 10 55.61 -36.49 27.43
CA GLY A 10 54.47 -35.65 27.80
C GLY A 10 54.43 -34.51 26.76
N LEU A 11 53.42 -34.44 25.89
CA LEU A 11 52.91 -33.19 25.32
C LEU A 11 51.56 -33.41 24.62
N LEU A 12 50.51 -32.84 25.21
CA LEU A 12 49.20 -32.66 24.60
C LEU A 12 49.27 -31.44 23.67
N CYS A 13 48.86 -31.59 22.42
CA CYS A 13 48.31 -30.49 21.61
C CYS A 13 47.18 -31.07 20.75
N ALA A 14 45.96 -31.02 21.29
CA ALA A 14 44.74 -31.14 20.51
C ALA A 14 44.50 -29.78 19.83
N VAL A 15 44.43 -29.79 18.50
CA VAL A 15 44.08 -28.62 17.69
C VAL A 15 42.57 -28.43 17.71
N VAL A 16 42.19 -27.21 18.04
CA VAL A 16 40.83 -26.66 18.19
C VAL A 16 40.05 -26.75 16.87
N VAL A 17 38.85 -27.33 16.92
CA VAL A 17 37.82 -27.17 15.89
C VAL A 17 37.04 -25.91 16.23
N GLY A 18 37.22 -24.85 15.44
CA GLY A 18 36.48 -23.60 15.56
C GLY A 18 35.11 -23.69 14.89
N ALA A 19 34.07 -23.30 15.62
CA ALA A 19 32.74 -23.02 15.10
C ALA A 19 32.68 -21.60 14.53
N PRO A 20 31.83 -21.37 13.51
CA PRO A 20 31.01 -20.16 13.43
C PRO A 20 29.56 -20.54 13.07
N GLY A 21 28.50 -19.85 13.45
CA GLY A 21 28.30 -18.61 14.17
C GLY A 21 26.78 -18.48 14.37
N ASP A 22 26.38 -17.76 15.40
CA ASP A 22 25.02 -17.68 15.94
C ASP A 22 23.93 -17.46 14.90
N ARG A 23 22.96 -18.38 14.87
CA ARG A 23 21.61 -18.11 14.39
C ARG A 23 20.94 -17.21 15.43
N LEU A 24 20.61 -15.99 15.05
CA LEU A 24 19.59 -15.20 15.74
C LEU A 24 18.27 -15.97 15.61
N ALA A 25 18.01 -16.85 16.58
CA ALA A 25 16.70 -17.44 16.78
C ALA A 25 15.72 -16.31 17.09
N ALA A 26 14.57 -16.32 16.40
CA ALA A 26 13.45 -15.44 16.70
C ALA A 26 13.18 -15.46 18.21
N GLN A 27 13.39 -14.32 18.87
CA GLN A 27 13.06 -14.18 20.27
C GLN A 27 11.52 -14.25 20.43
N PRO A 28 11.01 -14.95 21.44
CA PRO A 28 9.58 -14.92 21.74
C PRO A 28 9.16 -13.48 22.06
N ARG A 29 8.17 -12.96 21.33
CA ARG A 29 7.57 -11.64 21.60
C ARG A 29 6.90 -11.68 22.99
N PRO A 30 7.12 -10.68 23.86
CA PRO A 30 6.43 -10.62 25.14
C PRO A 30 4.93 -10.45 24.92
N THR A 31 4.12 -11.26 25.60
CA THR A 31 2.68 -11.05 25.75
C THR A 31 2.46 -9.90 26.73
N PHE A 32 1.78 -8.85 26.29
CA PHE A 32 1.48 -7.69 27.13
C PHE A 32 0.29 -8.00 28.05
N SER A 33 0.54 -7.95 29.36
CA SER A 33 -0.50 -7.80 30.38
C SER A 33 -0.81 -6.31 30.54
N GLU A 34 -2.09 -5.95 30.49
CA GLU A 34 -2.59 -4.61 30.82
C GLU A 34 -2.29 -4.32 32.29
N GLU A 35 -1.18 -3.63 32.56
CA GLU A 35 -0.93 -3.00 33.84
C GLU A 35 -0.75 -1.50 33.62
N THR A 36 -1.64 -0.75 34.26
CA THR A 36 -1.84 0.70 34.17
C THR A 36 -0.54 1.51 34.21
N ALA A 37 -0.07 1.97 33.06
CA ALA A 37 1.05 2.90 32.95
C ALA A 37 0.55 4.34 33.16
N SER A 38 0.97 4.95 34.26
CA SER A 38 0.91 6.40 34.49
C SER A 38 1.48 7.14 33.28
N GLN A 39 0.64 7.88 32.56
CA GLN A 39 1.01 8.69 31.38
C GLN A 39 1.98 9.82 31.77
N SER A 40 3.28 9.55 31.81
CA SER A 40 4.28 10.59 31.69
C SER A 40 4.36 11.00 30.22
N LYS A 41 3.76 12.15 29.88
CA LYS A 41 3.83 12.74 28.53
C LYS A 41 5.29 12.85 28.08
N PRO A 42 5.70 12.20 26.98
CA PRO A 42 7.08 12.30 26.51
C PRO A 42 7.40 13.74 26.10
N ALA A 43 8.61 14.20 26.43
CA ALA A 43 9.09 15.53 26.05
C ALA A 43 9.63 15.51 24.61
N GLY A 44 8.94 16.17 23.67
CA GLY A 44 9.40 16.43 22.30
C GLY A 44 8.67 15.62 21.20
N PRO A 45 8.85 16.00 19.92
CA PRO A 45 8.25 15.29 18.78
C PRO A 45 8.70 13.83 18.72
N PHE A 46 7.87 12.95 18.15
CA PHE A 46 8.23 11.54 17.98
C PHE A 46 9.43 11.43 17.01
N PRO A 47 10.51 10.70 17.35
CA PRO A 47 11.68 10.58 16.49
C PRO A 47 11.38 9.84 15.20
N SER A 48 12.20 10.10 14.19
CA SER A 48 12.12 9.43 12.89
C SER A 48 12.24 7.91 13.00
N PHE A 49 11.57 7.22 12.08
CA PHE A 49 11.75 5.80 11.81
C PHE A 49 12.87 5.49 10.78
N ASN A 50 13.80 6.43 10.56
CA ASN A 50 14.81 6.39 9.50
C ASN A 50 14.21 6.22 8.10
N SER A 51 13.02 6.75 7.88
CA SER A 51 12.30 6.69 6.60
C SER A 51 11.49 7.95 6.42
N ASP A 52 11.99 8.87 5.59
CA ASP A 52 11.31 10.14 5.29
C ASP A 52 9.88 9.93 4.80
N ARG A 53 9.65 8.85 4.03
CA ARG A 53 8.32 8.48 3.54
C ARG A 53 7.40 8.05 4.66
N LEU A 54 7.85 7.15 5.55
CA LEU A 54 7.06 6.72 6.69
C LEU A 54 6.73 7.92 7.60
N ASP A 55 7.73 8.75 7.90
CA ASP A 55 7.54 9.93 8.74
C ASP A 55 6.56 10.94 8.10
N ALA A 56 6.61 11.11 6.77
CA ALA A 56 5.65 11.94 6.05
C ALA A 56 4.24 11.38 6.06
N GLN A 57 4.08 10.06 5.83
CA GLN A 57 2.78 9.41 5.88
C GLN A 57 2.18 9.46 7.28
N LEU A 58 2.98 9.29 8.34
CA LEU A 58 2.50 9.42 9.73
C LEU A 58 1.96 10.82 10.01
N ARG A 59 2.59 11.88 9.47
CA ARG A 59 2.07 13.25 9.62
C ARG A 59 0.73 13.45 8.91
N LEU A 60 0.58 12.95 7.68
CA LEU A 60 -0.68 13.03 6.95
C LEU A 60 -1.78 12.20 7.60
N TYR A 61 -1.43 11.01 8.09
CA TYR A 61 -2.39 10.14 8.78
C TYR A 61 -2.82 10.73 10.13
N GLN A 62 -1.91 11.38 10.86
CA GLN A 62 -2.27 12.15 12.07
C GLN A 62 -3.28 13.25 11.74
N GLN A 63 -3.10 13.98 10.64
CA GLN A 63 -4.06 15.01 10.20
C GLN A 63 -5.43 14.39 9.86
N LEU A 64 -5.45 13.27 9.13
CA LEU A 64 -6.69 12.55 8.84
C LEU A 64 -7.43 12.13 10.12
N LEU A 65 -6.70 11.55 11.09
CA LEU A 65 -7.24 11.11 12.38
C LEU A 65 -7.85 12.29 13.16
N GLU A 66 -7.21 13.46 13.15
CA GLU A 66 -7.70 14.67 13.80
C GLU A 66 -8.93 15.26 13.12
N GLU A 67 -8.98 15.24 11.80
CA GLU A 67 -10.06 15.84 11.01
C GLU A 67 -11.32 14.96 10.98
N SER A 68 -11.13 13.64 10.89
CA SER A 68 -12.25 12.74 10.57
C SER A 68 -12.12 11.34 11.16
N GLY A 69 -11.09 11.05 11.95
CA GLY A 69 -10.82 9.69 12.45
C GLY A 69 -10.21 8.76 11.38
N PRO A 70 -10.08 7.45 11.65
CA PRO A 70 -9.47 6.50 10.72
C PRO A 70 -10.26 6.41 9.40
N PRO A 71 -9.61 6.09 8.26
CA PRO A 71 -10.29 5.89 6.99
C PRO A 71 -11.10 4.60 7.01
N ASP A 72 -12.06 4.47 6.09
CA ASP A 72 -12.79 3.23 5.91
C ASP A 72 -11.91 2.17 5.23
N VAL A 73 -11.10 2.61 4.25
CA VAL A 73 -10.13 1.76 3.55
C VAL A 73 -8.72 2.33 3.73
N LEU A 74 -7.80 1.52 4.25
CA LEU A 74 -6.37 1.83 4.25
C LEU A 74 -5.68 1.02 3.16
N ILE A 75 -5.09 1.70 2.19
CA ILE A 75 -4.19 1.09 1.22
C ILE A 75 -2.79 1.04 1.83
N VAL A 76 -2.14 -0.13 1.82
CA VAL A 76 -0.78 -0.30 2.35
C VAL A 76 0.11 -1.04 1.35
N GLY A 77 1.41 -0.81 1.43
CA GLY A 77 2.41 -1.55 0.65
C GLY A 77 3.61 -0.71 0.26
N SER A 78 4.34 -1.18 -0.75
CA SER A 78 5.58 -0.56 -1.23
C SER A 78 5.37 0.72 -2.06
N SER A 79 6.41 1.16 -2.79
CA SER A 79 6.26 2.20 -3.83
C SER A 79 5.24 1.83 -4.89
N ARG A 80 5.01 0.53 -5.13
CA ARG A 80 3.93 0.06 -6.02
C ARG A 80 2.55 0.42 -5.47
N SER A 81 2.31 0.29 -4.17
CA SER A 81 1.07 0.75 -3.54
C SER A 81 0.95 2.27 -3.61
N LEU A 82 2.03 2.97 -3.23
CA LEU A 82 2.07 4.43 -3.14
C LEU A 82 1.64 5.13 -4.44
N GLN A 83 1.96 4.51 -5.57
CA GLN A 83 1.70 5.05 -6.91
C GLN A 83 0.60 4.28 -7.66
N GLY A 84 0.17 3.13 -7.15
CA GLY A 84 -0.58 2.15 -7.94
C GLY A 84 -2.08 2.16 -7.77
N ILE A 85 -2.62 2.90 -6.80
CA ILE A 85 -4.06 3.07 -6.61
C ILE A 85 -4.32 4.51 -6.21
N ASP A 86 -5.16 5.18 -6.99
CA ASP A 86 -5.61 6.54 -6.76
C ASP A 86 -6.81 6.55 -5.80
N PRO A 87 -6.68 7.08 -4.55
CA PRO A 87 -7.76 7.08 -3.57
C PRO A 87 -8.99 7.85 -4.05
N ILE A 88 -8.82 9.00 -4.72
CA ILE A 88 -9.93 9.84 -5.15
C ILE A 88 -10.72 9.13 -6.26
N ALA A 89 -10.02 8.49 -7.21
CA ALA A 89 -10.67 7.69 -8.23
C ALA A 89 -11.42 6.50 -7.62
N LEU A 90 -10.84 5.84 -6.60
CA LEU A 90 -11.46 4.70 -5.92
C LEU A 90 -12.73 5.14 -5.19
N GLU A 91 -12.70 6.21 -4.39
CA GLU A 91 -13.87 6.74 -3.69
C GLU A 91 -15.02 7.08 -4.64
N GLN A 92 -14.71 7.77 -5.74
CA GLN A 92 -15.71 8.19 -6.73
C GLN A 92 -16.30 6.99 -7.49
N ALA A 93 -15.48 5.98 -7.81
CA ALA A 93 -15.95 4.75 -8.45
C ALA A 93 -16.77 3.89 -7.48
N LEU A 94 -16.40 3.83 -6.19
CA LEU A 94 -17.17 3.15 -5.16
C LEU A 94 -18.55 3.79 -4.98
N ALA A 95 -18.64 5.12 -4.99
CA ALA A 95 -19.92 5.82 -4.99
C ALA A 95 -20.80 5.44 -6.19
N HIS A 96 -20.22 5.31 -7.38
CA HIS A 96 -20.92 4.79 -8.56
C HIS A 96 -21.44 3.36 -8.35
N HIS A 97 -20.66 2.51 -7.68
CA HIS A 97 -21.01 1.11 -7.39
C HIS A 97 -21.90 0.93 -6.15
N GLY A 98 -22.44 2.00 -5.57
CA GLY A 98 -23.40 1.94 -4.46
C GLY A 98 -22.78 2.00 -3.06
N TYR A 99 -21.50 2.38 -2.96
CA TYR A 99 -20.78 2.58 -1.70
C TYR A 99 -20.38 4.06 -1.52
N PRO A 100 -21.36 4.98 -1.37
CA PRO A 100 -21.05 6.41 -1.22
C PRO A 100 -20.40 6.69 0.14
N GLY A 101 -19.49 7.66 0.18
CA GLY A 101 -18.91 8.16 1.42
C GLY A 101 -17.81 7.29 2.04
N VAL A 102 -17.40 6.20 1.37
CA VAL A 102 -16.18 5.45 1.74
C VAL A 102 -14.99 6.40 1.64
N ARG A 103 -14.20 6.50 2.71
CA ARG A 103 -12.95 7.28 2.73
C ARG A 103 -11.75 6.37 2.58
N VAL A 104 -10.84 6.74 1.69
CA VAL A 104 -9.66 5.94 1.33
C VAL A 104 -8.40 6.74 1.63
N PHE A 105 -7.46 6.12 2.34
CA PHE A 105 -6.11 6.68 2.54
C PHE A 105 -5.05 5.71 2.03
N ASN A 106 -4.05 6.20 1.31
CA ASN A 106 -2.92 5.41 0.81
C ASN A 106 -1.67 5.61 1.66
N PHE A 107 -1.40 4.65 2.54
CA PHE A 107 -0.21 4.58 3.39
C PHE A 107 0.90 3.75 2.74
N GLY A 108 1.24 4.08 1.48
CA GLY A 108 2.38 3.46 0.80
C GLY A 108 3.72 3.93 1.35
N ILE A 109 4.67 3.00 1.56
CA ILE A 109 6.02 3.26 2.07
C ILE A 109 7.04 2.72 1.05
N ASN A 110 8.05 3.51 0.70
CA ASN A 110 9.06 3.09 -0.26
C ASN A 110 9.79 1.82 0.20
N GLY A 111 9.79 0.80 -0.67
CA GLY A 111 10.48 -0.48 -0.41
C GLY A 111 9.87 -1.34 0.70
N ALA A 112 8.68 -1.01 1.21
CA ALA A 112 8.04 -1.81 2.25
C ALA A 112 7.83 -3.26 1.80
N THR A 113 8.18 -4.16 2.71
CA THR A 113 7.98 -5.60 2.63
C THR A 113 6.86 -6.00 3.60
N ALA A 114 6.52 -7.28 3.65
CA ALA A 114 5.59 -7.79 4.65
C ALA A 114 6.01 -7.47 6.09
N GLN A 115 7.30 -7.52 6.42
CA GLN A 115 7.79 -7.16 7.76
C GLN A 115 7.60 -5.67 8.08
N ALA A 116 7.82 -4.78 7.10
CA ALA A 116 7.60 -3.35 7.30
C ALA A 116 6.10 -3.03 7.52
N ILE A 117 5.22 -3.71 6.78
CA ILE A 117 3.77 -3.58 6.95
C ILE A 117 3.29 -4.19 8.29
N ASP A 118 3.90 -5.28 8.76
CA ASP A 118 3.61 -5.86 10.09
C ASP A 118 3.87 -4.83 11.20
N VAL A 119 5.01 -4.13 11.16
CA VAL A 119 5.34 -3.06 12.11
C VAL A 119 4.32 -1.91 12.03
N LEU A 120 3.93 -1.48 10.83
CA LEU A 120 2.95 -0.41 10.66
C LEU A 120 1.61 -0.77 11.31
N LEU A 121 1.05 -1.93 10.96
CA LEU A 121 -0.30 -2.29 11.35
C LEU A 121 -0.41 -2.72 12.82
N ARG A 122 0.63 -3.34 13.38
CA ARG A 122 0.54 -3.99 14.69
C ARG A 122 1.35 -3.35 15.80
N ASP A 123 2.39 -2.61 15.45
CA ASP A 123 3.22 -1.93 16.44
C ASP A 123 2.91 -0.43 16.46
N ILE A 124 2.86 0.21 15.29
CA ILE A 124 2.68 1.67 15.15
C ILE A 124 1.24 2.10 15.43
N PHE A 125 0.26 1.49 14.76
CA PHE A 125 -1.15 1.81 14.96
C PHE A 125 -1.70 1.20 16.25
N THR A 126 -2.59 1.94 16.92
CA THR A 126 -3.48 1.38 17.95
C THR A 126 -4.76 0.84 17.31
N PRO A 127 -5.52 -0.04 17.98
CA PRO A 127 -6.77 -0.60 17.44
C PRO A 127 -7.75 0.46 16.94
N GLU A 128 -7.87 1.60 17.63
CA GLU A 128 -8.80 2.68 17.28
C GLU A 128 -8.34 3.50 16.06
N GLN A 129 -7.09 3.33 15.63
CA GLN A 129 -6.51 4.00 14.47
C GLN A 129 -6.56 3.14 13.21
N LEU A 130 -7.04 1.90 13.30
CA LEU A 130 -7.13 0.98 12.17
C LEU A 130 -8.38 1.21 11.31
N PRO A 131 -8.31 0.92 10.01
CA PRO A 131 -9.42 1.09 9.08
C PRO A 131 -10.48 0.00 9.25
N ASN A 132 -11.61 0.14 8.55
CA ASN A 132 -12.59 -0.94 8.40
C ASN A 132 -12.15 -2.02 7.41
N LEU A 133 -11.28 -1.69 6.45
CA LEU A 133 -10.73 -2.62 5.46
C LEU A 133 -9.25 -2.29 5.17
N ILE A 134 -8.41 -3.33 5.08
CA ILE A 134 -7.02 -3.20 4.65
C ILE A 134 -6.89 -3.70 3.21
N LEU A 135 -6.45 -2.80 2.32
CA LEU A 135 -6.13 -3.10 0.94
C LEU A 135 -4.61 -3.08 0.74
N TRP A 136 -3.96 -4.24 0.84
CA TRP A 136 -2.52 -4.34 0.65
C TRP A 136 -2.16 -4.55 -0.82
N ALA A 137 -1.76 -3.48 -1.51
CA ALA A 137 -1.50 -3.48 -2.94
C ALA A 137 0.01 -3.49 -3.24
N ASP A 138 0.56 -4.64 -3.62
CA ASP A 138 1.99 -4.77 -3.87
C ASP A 138 2.31 -5.73 -5.03
N GLY A 139 3.52 -6.26 -5.08
CA GLY A 139 3.86 -7.38 -5.93
C GLY A 139 4.83 -8.35 -5.26
N VAL A 140 5.24 -9.36 -6.00
CA VAL A 140 6.09 -10.48 -5.53
C VAL A 140 7.32 -10.05 -4.73
N ARG A 141 7.90 -8.89 -5.05
CA ARG A 141 9.10 -8.34 -4.40
C ARG A 141 8.93 -8.03 -2.91
N ALA A 142 7.73 -7.67 -2.46
CA ALA A 142 7.46 -7.36 -1.06
C ALA A 142 7.38 -8.62 -0.18
N PHE A 143 7.21 -9.80 -0.81
CA PHE A 143 7.03 -11.09 -0.14
C PHE A 143 8.24 -12.02 -0.30
N ASN A 144 9.27 -11.61 -1.06
CA ASN A 144 10.49 -12.37 -1.19
C ASN A 144 11.31 -12.30 0.10
N SER A 145 11.44 -13.43 0.81
CA SER A 145 12.28 -13.56 2.01
C SER A 145 13.77 -13.76 1.69
N GLY A 146 14.13 -13.99 0.44
CA GLY A 146 15.52 -14.15 -0.01
C GLY A 146 16.28 -12.83 -0.20
N ARG A 147 15.57 -11.71 -0.33
CA ARG A 147 16.19 -10.38 -0.46
C ARG A 147 16.47 -9.77 0.92
N ARG A 148 17.45 -8.87 0.96
CA ARG A 148 17.70 -8.04 2.13
C ARG A 148 16.56 -7.03 2.31
N ASP A 149 16.06 -6.91 3.54
CA ASP A 149 14.95 -6.02 3.87
C ASP A 149 15.43 -4.70 4.47
N ARG A 150 15.97 -3.83 3.61
CA ARG A 150 16.59 -2.56 4.05
C ARG A 150 15.59 -1.62 4.72
N THR A 151 14.34 -1.61 4.26
CA THR A 151 13.30 -0.72 4.82
C THR A 151 12.94 -1.18 6.22
N TYR A 152 12.69 -2.47 6.44
CA TYR A 152 12.46 -3.00 7.78
C TYR A 152 13.67 -2.79 8.70
N GLU A 153 14.88 -3.11 8.22
CA GLU A 153 16.12 -2.91 8.98
C GLU A 153 16.29 -1.46 9.44
N ALA A 154 16.02 -0.49 8.58
CA ALA A 154 16.09 0.94 8.91
C ALA A 154 15.07 1.34 10.00
N ILE A 155 13.83 0.82 9.88
CA ILE A 155 12.76 1.06 10.84
C ILE A 155 13.15 0.52 12.21
N VAL A 156 13.52 -0.76 12.31
CA VAL A 156 13.77 -1.39 13.62
C VAL A 156 15.05 -0.89 14.30
N SER A 157 15.99 -0.30 13.55
CA SER A 157 17.19 0.34 14.11
C SER A 157 17.00 1.83 14.43
N SER A 158 15.78 2.35 14.34
CA SER A 158 15.50 3.79 14.51
C SER A 158 15.21 4.18 15.96
N ALA A 159 15.46 5.45 16.29
CA ALA A 159 15.06 6.02 17.57
C ALA A 159 13.51 6.04 17.73
N GLY A 160 12.77 6.14 16.63
CA GLY A 160 11.31 6.01 16.63
C GLY A 160 10.86 4.63 17.11
N TYR A 161 11.47 3.58 16.58
CA TYR A 161 11.17 2.20 16.98
C TYR A 161 11.64 1.89 18.42
N GLU A 162 12.75 2.46 18.86
CA GLU A 162 13.18 2.38 20.27
C GLU A 162 12.11 2.96 21.21
N ARG A 163 11.53 4.12 20.88
CA ARG A 163 10.41 4.69 21.66
C ARG A 163 9.14 3.85 21.57
N LEU A 164 8.81 3.35 20.38
CA LEU A 164 7.67 2.47 20.16
C LEU A 164 7.74 1.23 21.08
N SER A 165 8.93 0.63 21.18
CA SER A 165 9.20 -0.55 22.01
C SER A 165 9.04 -0.30 23.52
N ARG A 166 9.08 0.98 23.96
CA ARG A 166 8.84 1.40 25.35
C ARG A 166 7.38 1.71 25.65
N GLY A 167 6.48 1.56 24.67
CA GLY A 167 5.05 1.83 24.81
C GLY A 167 4.63 3.23 24.35
N ASP A 168 5.56 4.08 23.90
CA ASP A 168 5.19 5.37 23.31
C ASP A 168 4.49 5.14 21.95
N ARG A 169 3.64 6.07 21.54
CA ARG A 169 2.97 6.02 20.23
C ARG A 169 3.24 7.29 19.42
N PRO A 170 3.48 7.18 18.10
CA PRO A 170 3.72 8.34 17.23
C PRO A 170 2.46 9.12 16.88
N LEU A 171 1.30 8.47 16.98
CA LEU A 171 0.00 9.01 16.63
C LEU A 171 -0.86 9.19 17.88
N SER A 172 -1.74 10.18 17.85
CA SER A 172 -2.71 10.46 18.90
C SER A 172 -4.10 10.61 18.28
N LEU A 173 -5.12 10.06 18.94
CA LEU A 173 -6.50 10.38 18.57
C LEU A 173 -6.85 11.78 19.08
N PRO A 174 -7.73 12.52 18.39
CA PRO A 174 -8.28 13.75 18.93
C PRO A 174 -8.93 13.46 20.28
N ALA A 175 -8.71 14.34 21.26
CA ALA A 175 -9.41 14.25 22.53
C ALA A 175 -10.93 14.33 22.25
N PRO A 176 -11.78 13.56 22.96
CA PRO A 176 -13.22 13.71 22.83
C PRO A 176 -13.57 15.20 22.99
N PRO A 177 -14.46 15.75 22.14
CA PRO A 177 -14.80 17.15 22.24
C PRO A 177 -15.23 17.44 23.67
N VAL A 178 -14.45 18.28 24.36
CA VAL A 178 -14.93 18.90 25.60
C VAL A 178 -16.23 19.57 25.21
N GLU A 179 -17.33 19.23 25.87
CA GLU A 179 -18.62 19.90 25.68
C GLU A 179 -18.42 21.40 25.94
N VAL A 180 -18.06 22.15 24.90
CA VAL A 180 -17.97 23.60 24.97
C VAL A 180 -19.41 24.06 24.95
N ALA A 181 -19.91 24.42 26.13
CA ALA A 181 -21.22 25.02 26.32
C ALA A 181 -21.47 26.03 25.18
N ARG A 182 -22.55 25.81 24.42
CA ARG A 182 -22.94 26.65 23.28
C ARG A 182 -22.97 28.12 23.72
N VAL A 183 -21.97 28.90 23.31
CA VAL A 183 -22.01 30.36 23.43
C VAL A 183 -22.74 30.88 22.20
N ASN A 184 -23.81 31.63 22.45
CA ASN A 184 -24.73 32.15 21.46
C ASN A 184 -24.02 32.94 20.34
N ALA A 185 -24.54 32.75 19.13
CA ALA A 185 -24.11 33.35 17.87
C ALA A 185 -23.97 34.88 17.94
N ILE A 186 -22.88 35.39 17.37
CA ILE A 186 -22.71 36.79 16.98
C ILE A 186 -22.62 36.81 15.46
N SER A 187 -23.44 37.65 14.83
CA SER A 187 -23.60 37.80 13.37
C SER A 187 -22.32 38.24 12.65
N PRO A 188 -22.16 37.91 11.35
CA PRO A 188 -20.96 38.23 10.58
C PRO A 188 -21.00 39.65 10.02
N THR A 189 -19.90 40.39 10.18
CA THR A 189 -19.63 41.63 9.46
C THR A 189 -18.46 41.41 8.49
N GLU A 190 -18.70 41.87 7.26
CA GLU A 190 -17.88 41.92 6.05
C GLU A 190 -16.35 41.98 6.19
N THR A 191 -15.63 41.30 5.30
CA THR A 191 -14.31 41.77 4.83
C THR A 191 -14.07 41.41 3.35
N LYS A 192 -13.54 42.41 2.63
CA LYS A 192 -13.33 42.53 1.18
C LYS A 192 -12.41 41.49 0.54
N ALA A 193 -12.77 41.11 -0.70
CA ALA A 193 -11.95 40.37 -1.65
C ALA A 193 -10.81 41.22 -2.24
N ILE A 194 -9.67 40.58 -2.49
CA ILE A 194 -8.55 41.12 -3.27
C ILE A 194 -8.63 40.52 -4.69
N VAL A 195 -8.61 41.40 -5.68
CA VAL A 195 -8.61 41.10 -7.13
C VAL A 195 -7.17 41.06 -7.64
N VAL A 196 -6.82 40.05 -8.44
CA VAL A 196 -5.62 40.05 -9.30
C VAL A 196 -6.03 39.65 -10.72
N THR A 197 -5.60 40.42 -11.71
CA THR A 197 -5.94 40.36 -13.14
C THR A 197 -4.98 39.46 -13.96
N PRO A 198 -5.39 38.93 -15.14
CA PRO A 198 -4.61 37.96 -15.94
C PRO A 198 -3.98 38.52 -17.24
N SER A 199 -2.82 37.98 -17.66
CA SER A 199 -2.31 37.85 -19.05
C SER A 199 -1.14 36.82 -19.02
N ASP A 200 -0.85 35.91 -19.98
CA ASP A 200 -1.17 35.75 -21.40
C ASP A 200 -1.28 34.24 -21.80
N ASP A 201 -1.79 34.00 -23.02
CA ASP A 201 -2.58 32.86 -23.54
C ASP A 201 -1.84 31.52 -23.86
N PRO A 202 -2.25 30.35 -23.30
CA PRO A 202 -1.75 28.99 -23.62
C PRO A 202 -2.50 28.24 -24.75
N ARG A 203 -3.45 28.88 -25.44
CA ARG A 203 -4.45 28.16 -26.27
C ARG A 203 -3.97 27.59 -27.60
N GLU A 204 -2.78 27.93 -28.10
CA GLU A 204 -2.27 27.38 -29.37
C GLU A 204 -1.57 26.02 -29.25
N MET A 205 -1.11 25.61 -28.05
CA MET A 205 -0.49 24.30 -27.86
C MET A 205 -1.50 23.15 -27.62
N LEU A 206 -2.77 23.48 -27.36
CA LEU A 206 -3.81 22.53 -26.97
C LEU A 206 -4.51 21.86 -28.18
N ALA A 207 -4.40 22.42 -29.39
CA ALA A 207 -5.19 21.95 -30.54
C ALA A 207 -4.61 20.70 -31.21
N THR A 208 -3.29 20.48 -31.14
CA THR A 208 -2.62 19.40 -31.87
C THR A 208 -2.65 18.07 -31.10
N SER A 209 -2.79 18.10 -29.77
CA SER A 209 -2.78 16.93 -28.89
C SER A 209 -4.15 16.27 -28.71
N TYR A 210 -5.25 16.95 -29.04
CA TYR A 210 -6.62 16.45 -28.83
C TYR A 210 -7.13 15.50 -29.93
N GLN A 211 -6.59 15.56 -31.15
CA GLN A 211 -7.09 14.72 -32.24
C GLN A 211 -6.52 13.29 -32.22
N ALA A 212 -5.35 13.07 -31.62
CA ALA A 212 -4.78 11.73 -31.45
C ALA A 212 -5.48 10.90 -30.35
N VAL A 213 -6.07 11.57 -29.35
CA VAL A 213 -6.72 10.93 -28.19
C VAL A 213 -8.13 10.39 -28.52
N ARG A 214 -8.81 10.97 -29.52
CA ARG A 214 -10.16 10.52 -29.92
C ARG A 214 -10.20 9.14 -30.59
N GLY A 215 -9.08 8.66 -31.13
CA GLY A 215 -9.00 7.32 -31.75
C GLY A 215 -8.90 6.17 -30.74
N TRP A 216 -8.44 6.44 -29.50
CA TRP A 216 -8.21 5.43 -28.47
C TRP A 216 -9.45 5.19 -27.59
N LEU A 217 -10.32 6.21 -27.45
CA LEU A 217 -11.54 6.20 -26.65
C LEU A 217 -12.67 5.29 -27.20
N SER A 218 -12.58 4.77 -28.44
CA SER A 218 -13.60 3.88 -29.01
C SER A 218 -13.34 2.39 -28.78
N LEU A 219 -12.15 1.99 -28.30
CA LEU A 219 -11.78 0.57 -28.14
C LEU A 219 -11.80 0.07 -26.69
N VAL A 220 -11.90 0.94 -25.69
CA VAL A 220 -12.04 0.56 -24.27
C VAL A 220 -13.50 0.67 -23.79
N GLY A 221 -14.35 1.41 -24.50
CA GLY A 221 -15.73 1.71 -24.08
C GLY A 221 -16.83 0.80 -24.66
N THR A 222 -16.51 -0.13 -25.57
CA THR A 222 -17.56 -0.95 -26.23
C THR A 222 -17.79 -2.31 -25.57
N GLU A 223 -16.83 -2.87 -24.85
CA GLU A 223 -16.95 -4.23 -24.27
C GLU A 223 -17.48 -4.25 -22.82
N LEU A 224 -17.52 -3.09 -22.13
CA LEU A 224 -18.04 -2.95 -20.77
C LEU A 224 -19.46 -2.33 -20.71
N ARG A 225 -20.05 -2.00 -21.86
CA ARG A 225 -21.33 -1.29 -21.97
C ARG A 225 -22.55 -2.21 -22.08
N GLU A 226 -22.34 -3.44 -22.56
CA GLU A 226 -23.41 -4.41 -22.81
C GLU A 226 -23.95 -5.02 -21.50
N THR A 227 -23.08 -5.29 -20.52
CA THR A 227 -23.48 -5.82 -19.20
C THR A 227 -24.25 -4.82 -18.32
N TYR A 228 -24.20 -3.52 -18.64
CA TYR A 228 -24.86 -2.46 -17.89
C TYR A 228 -26.34 -2.29 -18.30
N GLN A 229 -26.65 -2.43 -19.60
CA GLN A 229 -28.03 -2.26 -20.08
C GLN A 229 -28.92 -3.46 -19.74
N GLU A 230 -28.36 -4.68 -19.70
CA GLU A 230 -29.11 -5.89 -19.36
C GLU A 230 -29.55 -5.91 -17.88
N ARG A 231 -28.69 -5.46 -16.96
CA ARG A 231 -28.99 -5.46 -15.51
C ARG A 231 -30.05 -4.43 -15.09
N GLN A 232 -30.12 -3.29 -15.79
CA GLN A 232 -31.16 -2.28 -15.57
C GLN A 232 -32.53 -2.76 -16.10
N GLN A 233 -32.54 -3.51 -17.20
CA GLN A 233 -33.78 -4.12 -17.70
C GLN A 233 -34.31 -5.19 -16.75
N GLU A 234 -33.45 -5.99 -16.11
CA GLU A 234 -33.88 -6.98 -15.11
C GLU A 234 -34.47 -6.34 -13.83
N MET A 235 -33.90 -5.24 -13.32
CA MET A 235 -34.44 -4.55 -12.13
C MET A 235 -35.70 -3.72 -12.41
N SER A 236 -35.89 -3.24 -13.64
CA SER A 236 -37.11 -2.54 -14.08
C SER A 236 -38.37 -3.41 -14.01
N TRP A 237 -38.25 -4.74 -13.95
CA TRP A 237 -39.39 -5.66 -13.87
C TRP A 237 -39.99 -5.80 -12.45
N LEU A 238 -39.34 -5.26 -11.41
CA LEU A 238 -39.75 -5.42 -10.01
C LEU A 238 -40.55 -4.25 -9.40
N GLY A 239 -40.96 -3.26 -10.21
CA GLY A 239 -42.02 -2.32 -9.83
C GLY A 239 -41.74 -1.38 -8.64
N GLY A 240 -40.48 -1.16 -8.27
CA GLY A 240 -40.07 -0.09 -7.34
C GLY A 240 -39.94 1.26 -8.05
N GLU A 241 -40.11 2.36 -7.31
CA GLU A 241 -39.73 3.71 -7.76
C GLU A 241 -38.32 3.69 -8.38
N PRO A 242 -38.04 4.46 -9.44
CA PRO A 242 -36.71 4.48 -10.03
C PRO A 242 -35.72 4.94 -8.96
N ALA A 243 -34.81 4.05 -8.56
CA ALA A 243 -33.66 4.44 -7.76
C ALA A 243 -32.97 5.63 -8.46
N GLU A 244 -32.53 6.63 -7.70
CA GLU A 244 -31.71 7.71 -8.27
C GLU A 244 -30.59 7.07 -9.11
N PRO A 245 -30.38 7.53 -10.35
CA PRO A 245 -29.34 6.96 -11.18
C PRO A 245 -27.99 7.12 -10.46
N PRO A 246 -27.13 6.08 -10.47
CA PRO A 246 -25.84 6.17 -9.80
C PRO A 246 -25.05 7.37 -10.34
N PRO A 247 -24.21 8.02 -9.51
CA PRO A 247 -23.35 9.08 -10.00
C PRO A 247 -22.48 8.54 -11.14
N PRO A 248 -22.12 9.35 -12.15
CA PRO A 248 -21.28 8.87 -13.24
C PRO A 248 -19.92 8.39 -12.70
N LEU A 249 -19.32 7.41 -13.37
CA LEU A 249 -17.92 7.05 -13.10
C LEU A 249 -17.02 8.28 -13.21
N PRO A 250 -15.97 8.37 -12.38
CA PRO A 250 -15.06 9.50 -12.43
C PRO A 250 -14.35 9.55 -13.78
N THR A 251 -14.03 10.75 -14.24
CA THR A 251 -13.19 10.93 -15.42
C THR A 251 -11.75 11.19 -15.00
N LEU A 252 -10.83 10.74 -15.85
CA LEU A 252 -9.40 10.94 -15.65
C LEU A 252 -9.05 12.42 -15.45
N ASP A 253 -9.57 13.29 -16.31
CA ASP A 253 -9.30 14.73 -16.27
C ASP A 253 -9.82 15.36 -14.97
N ALA A 254 -11.00 14.95 -14.49
CA ALA A 254 -11.57 15.46 -13.25
C ALA A 254 -10.68 15.10 -12.05
N VAL A 255 -10.31 13.83 -11.92
CA VAL A 255 -9.45 13.36 -10.82
C VAL A 255 -8.08 14.05 -10.88
N MET A 256 -7.43 14.08 -12.04
CA MET A 256 -6.09 14.64 -12.17
C MET A 256 -6.04 16.16 -12.00
N SER A 257 -7.12 16.88 -12.29
CA SER A 257 -7.17 18.34 -12.12
C SER A 257 -7.05 18.78 -10.66
N GLY A 258 -7.44 17.92 -9.71
CA GLY A 258 -7.32 18.17 -8.28
C GLY A 258 -5.99 17.71 -7.67
N GLN A 259 -5.09 17.11 -8.45
CA GLN A 259 -3.85 16.52 -7.96
C GLN A 259 -2.65 17.39 -8.27
N LEU A 260 -1.74 17.50 -7.30
CA LEU A 260 -0.42 18.05 -7.55
C LEU A 260 0.53 16.94 -8.02
N ALA A 261 0.83 16.91 -9.31
CA ALA A 261 1.76 15.96 -9.92
C ALA A 261 3.12 15.90 -9.20
N GLU A 262 3.70 14.70 -9.04
CA GLU A 262 5.00 14.45 -8.38
C GLU A 262 5.11 14.91 -6.92
N HIS A 263 3.97 15.08 -6.24
CA HIS A 263 3.93 15.47 -4.83
C HIS A 263 3.04 14.51 -4.04
N LEU A 264 3.39 14.28 -2.77
CA LEU A 264 2.54 13.50 -1.87
C LEU A 264 1.22 14.26 -1.63
N GLN A 265 0.09 13.63 -1.96
CA GLN A 265 -1.24 14.20 -1.74
C GLN A 265 -1.67 14.07 -0.28
N PRO A 266 -2.64 14.87 0.20
CA PRO A 266 -3.26 14.68 1.52
C PRO A 266 -3.85 13.28 1.73
N THR A 267 -4.28 12.60 0.66
CA THR A 267 -4.75 11.20 0.70
C THR A 267 -3.63 10.17 0.82
N GLY A 268 -2.37 10.60 0.95
CA GLY A 268 -1.18 9.75 1.00
C GLY A 268 -0.72 9.19 -0.36
N PHE A 269 -1.45 9.47 -1.44
CA PHE A 269 -1.12 9.04 -2.80
C PHE A 269 0.03 9.85 -3.41
N PHE A 270 0.84 9.23 -4.28
CA PHE A 270 1.90 9.91 -5.04
C PHE A 270 1.66 9.77 -6.57
N PRO A 271 1.11 10.79 -7.25
CA PRO A 271 0.81 10.76 -8.66
C PRO A 271 2.05 11.00 -9.52
N VAL A 272 2.65 9.92 -10.03
CA VAL A 272 3.74 10.00 -11.02
C VAL A 272 3.16 10.25 -12.41
N THR A 273 3.74 11.19 -13.14
CA THR A 273 3.31 11.62 -14.48
C THR A 273 4.10 10.99 -15.61
N ASP A 274 5.28 10.44 -15.32
CA ASP A 274 6.11 9.74 -16.28
C ASP A 274 5.34 8.63 -17.00
N ARG A 275 5.65 8.48 -18.29
CA ARG A 275 5.10 7.42 -19.14
C ARG A 275 6.24 6.59 -19.68
N TYR A 276 6.19 5.30 -19.35
CA TYR A 276 7.16 4.33 -19.75
C TYR A 276 7.14 4.17 -21.27
N ASP A 277 8.30 4.40 -21.88
CA ASP A 277 8.54 4.10 -23.29
C ASP A 277 9.75 3.14 -23.38
N PRO A 278 9.53 1.86 -23.72
CA PRO A 278 10.62 0.88 -23.80
C PRO A 278 11.68 1.25 -24.85
N ALA A 279 11.36 2.06 -25.86
CA ALA A 279 12.30 2.44 -26.90
C ALA A 279 13.38 3.41 -26.38
N THR A 280 13.03 4.25 -25.42
CA THR A 280 13.91 5.31 -24.88
C THR A 280 14.38 5.03 -23.46
N TYR A 281 13.56 4.39 -22.62
CA TYR A 281 13.84 4.14 -21.21
C TYR A 281 15.18 3.40 -21.00
N TYR A 282 15.42 2.33 -21.76
CA TYR A 282 16.62 1.50 -21.60
C TYR A 282 17.90 2.11 -22.14
N GLN A 283 17.81 3.28 -22.79
CA GLN A 283 18.99 4.08 -23.14
C GLN A 283 19.56 4.78 -21.90
N THR A 284 18.68 5.13 -20.95
CA THR A 284 19.03 5.80 -19.68
C THR A 284 19.20 4.81 -18.54
N PHE A 285 18.33 3.80 -18.46
CA PHE A 285 18.32 2.81 -17.38
C PHE A 285 18.58 1.41 -17.96
N PRO A 286 19.82 0.90 -17.94
CA PRO A 286 20.15 -0.39 -18.55
C PRO A 286 19.29 -1.53 -18.00
N ARG A 287 18.90 -2.47 -18.88
CA ARG A 287 18.17 -3.68 -18.47
C ARG A 287 18.98 -4.47 -17.44
N VAL A 288 18.38 -4.75 -16.30
CA VAL A 288 18.88 -5.70 -15.30
C VAL A 288 18.06 -6.99 -15.41
N PRO A 289 18.66 -8.10 -15.89
CA PRO A 289 17.99 -9.40 -15.87
C PRO A 289 17.59 -9.78 -14.44
N GLY A 290 16.42 -10.39 -14.27
CA GLY A 290 15.87 -10.79 -12.97
C GLY A 290 16.82 -11.66 -12.15
N ARG A 291 17.62 -12.52 -12.80
CA ARG A 291 18.67 -13.32 -12.14
C ARG A 291 19.78 -12.51 -11.44
N TYR A 292 19.92 -11.22 -11.78
CA TYR A 292 20.88 -10.29 -11.19
C TYR A 292 20.20 -9.14 -10.45
N ASP A 293 18.88 -9.17 -10.35
CA ASP A 293 18.09 -8.17 -9.64
C ASP A 293 18.06 -8.52 -8.15
N GLY A 294 18.50 -7.58 -7.31
CA GLY A 294 18.56 -7.76 -5.86
C GLY A 294 17.18 -8.03 -5.22
N ASP A 295 16.10 -7.56 -5.85
CA ASP A 295 14.74 -7.82 -5.36
C ASP A 295 14.31 -9.28 -5.57
N TYR A 296 14.97 -10.00 -6.48
CA TYR A 296 14.75 -11.42 -6.78
C TYR A 296 15.89 -12.32 -6.30
N ALA A 297 16.87 -11.76 -5.58
CA ALA A 297 17.97 -12.52 -5.02
C ALA A 297 17.45 -13.63 -4.09
N ALA A 298 18.02 -14.83 -4.23
CA ALA A 298 17.70 -16.03 -3.47
C ALA A 298 16.18 -16.28 -3.32
N PHE A 299 15.41 -16.05 -4.39
CA PHE A 299 13.95 -15.97 -4.35
C PHE A 299 13.32 -17.10 -3.53
N SER A 300 12.65 -16.72 -2.45
CA SER A 300 11.94 -17.63 -1.56
C SER A 300 10.75 -16.90 -0.96
N LEU A 301 9.57 -17.49 -1.09
CA LEU A 301 8.37 -17.01 -0.40
C LEU A 301 8.15 -17.73 0.94
N GLN A 302 9.18 -18.40 1.45
CA GLN A 302 9.26 -18.98 2.79
C GLN A 302 10.27 -18.16 3.61
N GLY A 303 9.95 -17.90 4.88
CA GLY A 303 10.83 -17.15 5.79
C GLY A 303 10.10 -16.00 6.47
N GLU A 304 10.84 -14.92 6.75
CA GLU A 304 10.37 -13.80 7.56
C GLU A 304 9.20 -13.05 6.91
N GLN A 305 9.19 -12.88 5.59
CA GLN A 305 8.10 -12.18 4.91
C GLN A 305 6.80 -12.98 4.94
N GLN A 306 6.88 -14.32 4.82
CA GLN A 306 5.71 -15.16 5.00
C GLN A 306 5.23 -15.16 6.46
N SER A 307 6.17 -15.17 7.41
CA SER A 307 5.84 -15.12 8.84
C SER A 307 5.09 -13.82 9.16
N ALA A 308 5.56 -12.68 8.65
CA ALA A 308 4.88 -11.39 8.76
C ALA A 308 3.50 -11.41 8.11
N LEU A 309 3.37 -11.91 6.87
CA LEU A 309 2.08 -12.04 6.18
C LEU A 309 1.07 -12.85 7.03
N ARG A 310 1.45 -14.04 7.52
CA ARG A 310 0.58 -14.87 8.37
C ARG A 310 0.22 -14.18 9.68
N ALA A 311 1.09 -13.31 10.17
CA ALA A 311 0.89 -12.62 11.43
C ALA A 311 0.04 -11.35 11.25
N ILE A 312 0.05 -10.72 10.07
CA ILE A 312 -0.90 -9.68 9.66
C ILE A 312 -2.28 -10.31 9.44
N ALA A 313 -2.38 -11.41 8.69
CA ALA A 313 -3.67 -12.05 8.43
C ALA A 313 -4.40 -12.46 9.72
N ARG A 314 -3.69 -13.08 10.67
CA ARG A 314 -4.24 -13.42 12.00
C ARG A 314 -4.64 -12.19 12.81
N PHE A 315 -3.89 -11.11 12.71
CA PHE A 315 -4.22 -9.87 13.39
C PHE A 315 -5.47 -9.22 12.79
N SER A 316 -5.54 -9.12 11.47
CA SER A 316 -6.71 -8.62 10.75
C SER A 316 -7.97 -9.43 11.08
N GLU A 317 -7.87 -10.76 11.16
CA GLU A 317 -8.98 -11.61 11.59
C GLU A 317 -9.40 -11.35 13.04
N ALA A 318 -8.43 -11.20 13.96
CA ALA A 318 -8.71 -10.91 15.38
C ALA A 318 -9.35 -9.53 15.59
N GLU A 319 -8.95 -8.54 14.80
CA GLU A 319 -9.52 -7.17 14.80
C GLU A 319 -10.78 -7.04 13.94
N GLN A 320 -11.23 -8.14 13.33
CA GLN A 320 -12.39 -8.20 12.42
C GLN A 320 -12.28 -7.23 11.22
N ILE A 321 -11.06 -7.05 10.72
CA ILE A 321 -10.75 -6.21 9.56
C ILE A 321 -10.54 -7.11 8.34
N PRO A 322 -11.37 -7.04 7.29
CA PRO A 322 -11.09 -7.73 6.05
C PRO A 322 -9.75 -7.33 5.47
N LEU A 323 -8.92 -8.34 5.16
CA LEU A 323 -7.65 -8.18 4.48
C LEU A 323 -7.80 -8.55 3.01
N VAL A 324 -7.52 -7.60 2.12
CA VAL A 324 -7.47 -7.81 0.67
C VAL A 324 -6.05 -7.54 0.19
N ILE A 325 -5.41 -8.54 -0.40
CA ILE A 325 -4.08 -8.41 -0.99
C ILE A 325 -4.21 -8.36 -2.52
N VAL A 326 -3.69 -7.30 -3.12
CA VAL A 326 -3.75 -7.04 -4.56
C VAL A 326 -2.35 -7.19 -5.16
N ASN A 327 -2.19 -8.12 -6.11
CA ASN A 327 -0.98 -8.19 -6.93
C ASN A 327 -1.10 -7.22 -8.10
N LEU A 328 -0.40 -6.09 -8.05
CA LEU A 328 -0.54 -5.02 -9.03
C LEU A 328 0.00 -5.39 -10.43
N PRO A 329 -0.50 -4.75 -11.50
CA PRO A 329 -0.01 -4.94 -12.87
C PRO A 329 1.51 -4.80 -13.04
N LEU A 330 2.02 -5.45 -14.10
CA LEU A 330 3.39 -5.36 -14.58
C LEU A 330 3.39 -5.25 -16.10
N THR A 331 4.40 -4.57 -16.65
CA THR A 331 4.59 -4.58 -18.12
C THR A 331 5.09 -5.94 -18.59
N GLN A 332 4.73 -6.33 -19.80
CA GLN A 332 5.23 -7.54 -20.45
C GLN A 332 6.76 -7.52 -20.54
N ASP A 333 7.32 -6.35 -20.81
CA ASP A 333 8.76 -6.15 -21.02
C ASP A 333 9.59 -6.35 -19.74
N TYR A 334 8.98 -6.16 -18.57
CA TYR A 334 9.61 -6.44 -17.28
C TYR A 334 9.75 -7.94 -17.00
N LEU A 335 8.81 -8.75 -17.49
CA LEU A 335 8.65 -10.17 -17.17
C LEU A 335 9.58 -11.06 -18.01
N ASP A 336 10.86 -11.08 -17.67
CA ASP A 336 11.78 -12.12 -18.14
C ASP A 336 11.45 -13.51 -17.51
N PRO A 337 12.10 -14.61 -17.93
CA PRO A 337 11.80 -15.93 -17.39
C PRO A 337 11.94 -16.04 -15.86
N THR A 338 12.95 -15.38 -15.26
CA THR A 338 13.16 -15.41 -13.81
C THR A 338 12.02 -14.72 -13.07
N ARG A 339 11.61 -13.53 -13.53
CA ARG A 339 10.50 -12.80 -12.91
C ARG A 339 9.15 -13.48 -13.15
N SER A 340 8.96 -14.05 -14.34
CA SER A 340 7.76 -14.82 -14.69
C SER A 340 7.59 -16.06 -13.80
N ASP A 341 8.69 -16.75 -13.50
CA ASP A 341 8.68 -17.89 -12.59
C ASP A 341 8.36 -17.46 -11.15
N ALA A 342 8.94 -16.36 -10.68
CA ALA A 342 8.65 -15.80 -9.37
C ALA A 342 7.17 -15.40 -9.23
N GLU A 343 6.61 -14.70 -10.22
CA GLU A 343 5.19 -14.30 -10.24
C GLU A 343 4.25 -15.52 -10.23
N ARG A 344 4.59 -16.58 -10.99
CA ARG A 344 3.80 -17.83 -10.95
C ARG A 344 3.81 -18.45 -9.56
N LEU A 345 4.99 -18.59 -8.95
CA LEU A 345 5.13 -19.13 -7.60
C LEU A 345 4.37 -18.29 -6.56
N PHE A 346 4.40 -16.96 -6.72
CA PHE A 346 3.70 -16.01 -5.87
C PHE A 346 2.19 -16.20 -5.95
N ARG A 347 1.61 -16.20 -7.15
CA ARG A 347 0.18 -16.43 -7.34
C ARG A 347 -0.29 -17.75 -6.73
N ASP A 348 0.41 -18.85 -7.02
CA ASP A 348 0.06 -20.18 -6.51
C ASP A 348 0.08 -20.23 -4.98
N GLN A 349 1.06 -19.54 -4.35
CA GLN A 349 1.16 -19.53 -2.91
C GLN A 349 0.15 -18.58 -2.25
N MET A 350 -0.09 -17.40 -2.82
CA MET A 350 -1.05 -16.43 -2.28
C MET A 350 -2.47 -16.97 -2.34
N GLN A 351 -2.84 -17.69 -3.40
CA GLN A 351 -4.13 -18.40 -3.47
C GLN A 351 -4.29 -19.43 -2.35
N ARG A 352 -3.24 -20.21 -2.05
CA ARG A 352 -3.27 -21.16 -0.93
C ARG A 352 -3.36 -20.45 0.42
N LEU A 353 -2.53 -19.43 0.64
CA LEU A 353 -2.51 -18.68 1.90
C LEU A 353 -3.82 -17.93 2.14
N ALA A 354 -4.46 -17.39 1.09
CA ALA A 354 -5.76 -16.75 1.17
C ALA A 354 -6.82 -17.70 1.74
N ALA A 355 -6.85 -18.94 1.24
CA ALA A 355 -7.75 -19.98 1.74
C ALA A 355 -7.39 -20.45 3.17
N GLU A 356 -6.10 -20.51 3.52
CA GLU A 356 -5.64 -20.94 4.85
C GLU A 356 -5.83 -19.88 5.95
N HIS A 357 -5.70 -18.59 5.64
CA HIS A 357 -5.67 -17.48 6.61
C HIS A 357 -6.80 -16.46 6.39
N ASN A 358 -7.85 -16.85 5.67
CA ASN A 358 -9.10 -16.10 5.54
C ASN A 358 -8.92 -14.64 5.05
N PHE A 359 -8.08 -14.44 4.04
CA PHE A 359 -7.94 -13.15 3.35
C PHE A 359 -8.29 -13.28 1.87
N ILE A 360 -8.60 -12.17 1.21
CA ILE A 360 -8.93 -12.14 -0.22
C ILE A 360 -7.65 -11.84 -1.01
N PHE A 361 -7.36 -12.62 -2.04
CA PHE A 361 -6.28 -12.34 -2.98
C PHE A 361 -6.84 -11.96 -4.36
N ARG A 362 -6.52 -10.76 -4.83
CA ARG A 362 -6.86 -10.27 -6.17
C ARG A 362 -5.60 -10.12 -7.01
N ASP A 363 -5.49 -10.93 -8.05
CA ASP A 363 -4.35 -10.86 -8.95
C ASP A 363 -4.67 -10.00 -10.18
N LEU A 364 -4.08 -8.81 -10.24
CA LEU A 364 -4.15 -7.90 -11.37
C LEU A 364 -2.84 -7.90 -12.19
N SER A 365 -1.87 -8.76 -11.85
CA SER A 365 -0.53 -8.75 -12.48
C SER A 365 -0.56 -9.00 -13.98
N GLN A 366 -1.62 -9.65 -14.47
CA GLN A 366 -1.82 -9.97 -15.88
C GLN A 366 -2.68 -8.94 -16.63
N LEU A 367 -3.18 -7.91 -15.95
CA LEU A 367 -3.93 -6.84 -16.61
C LEU A 367 -2.97 -5.88 -17.32
N TRP A 368 -3.36 -5.52 -18.53
CA TRP A 368 -2.72 -4.48 -19.35
C TRP A 368 -1.20 -4.62 -19.56
N PRO A 369 -0.66 -5.82 -19.84
CA PRO A 369 0.79 -6.02 -19.93
C PRO A 369 1.43 -5.24 -21.09
N THR A 370 0.63 -4.83 -22.07
CA THR A 370 1.06 -4.02 -23.24
C THR A 370 0.67 -2.54 -23.16
N ARG A 371 -0.04 -2.09 -22.12
CA ARG A 371 -0.43 -0.67 -21.93
C ARG A 371 0.68 0.09 -21.22
N VAL A 372 1.83 0.24 -21.88
CA VAL A 372 3.01 0.90 -21.31
C VAL A 372 2.73 2.32 -20.82
N GLU A 373 1.72 2.99 -21.37
CA GLU A 373 1.25 4.31 -20.95
C GLU A 373 0.68 4.37 -19.52
N TYR A 374 0.34 3.23 -18.92
CA TYR A 374 -0.11 3.11 -17.52
C TYR A 374 1.05 3.02 -16.52
N PHE A 375 2.27 2.99 -17.00
CA PHE A 375 3.45 2.75 -16.19
C PHE A 375 4.39 3.95 -16.24
N ALA A 376 5.03 4.24 -15.12
CA ALA A 376 6.15 5.19 -15.04
C ALA A 376 7.46 4.52 -15.45
N ASP A 377 7.60 3.25 -15.09
CA ASP A 377 8.71 2.37 -15.44
C ASP A 377 8.20 0.93 -15.62
N PRO A 378 9.02 -0.05 -16.06
CA PRO A 378 8.53 -1.40 -16.35
C PRO A 378 7.74 -2.10 -15.22
N SER A 379 7.91 -1.65 -13.96
CA SER A 379 7.38 -2.27 -12.75
C SER A 379 6.54 -1.35 -11.85
N HIS A 380 6.42 -0.05 -12.16
CA HIS A 380 5.64 0.90 -11.37
C HIS A 380 4.58 1.56 -12.23
N LEU A 381 3.34 1.55 -11.74
CA LEU A 381 2.25 2.29 -12.35
C LEU A 381 2.50 3.80 -12.21
N ASN A 382 2.03 4.55 -13.19
CA ASN A 382 1.90 6.00 -13.08
C ASN A 382 0.45 6.35 -12.69
N ARG A 383 0.14 7.65 -12.59
CA ARG A 383 -1.21 8.11 -12.22
C ARG A 383 -2.33 7.65 -13.17
N PHE A 384 -2.02 7.35 -14.43
CA PHE A 384 -3.00 6.82 -15.40
C PHE A 384 -3.33 5.35 -15.09
N GLY A 385 -2.30 4.56 -14.81
CA GLY A 385 -2.46 3.18 -14.35
C GLY A 385 -3.13 3.09 -12.98
N ALA A 386 -2.81 4.00 -12.06
CA ALA A 386 -3.41 4.08 -10.74
C ALA A 386 -4.92 4.34 -10.79
N PHE A 387 -5.33 5.26 -11.66
CA PHE A 387 -6.74 5.52 -11.94
C PHE A 387 -7.43 4.27 -12.51
N ALA A 388 -6.80 3.59 -13.48
CA ALA A 388 -7.38 2.38 -14.07
C ALA A 388 -7.53 1.24 -13.05
N VAL A 389 -6.53 1.01 -12.20
CA VAL A 389 -6.60 0.02 -11.10
C VAL A 389 -7.70 0.39 -10.09
N ALA A 390 -7.86 1.67 -9.75
CA ALA A 390 -8.93 2.11 -8.86
C ALA A 390 -10.32 1.77 -9.40
N LEU A 391 -10.56 1.95 -10.71
CA LEU A 391 -11.82 1.56 -11.34
C LEU A 391 -12.04 0.05 -11.34
N GLU A 392 -10.99 -0.72 -11.65
CA GLU A 392 -11.03 -2.19 -11.66
C GLU A 392 -11.39 -2.74 -10.27
N LEU A 393 -10.76 -2.21 -9.22
CA LEU A 393 -11.03 -2.62 -7.84
C LEU A 393 -12.43 -2.21 -7.39
N ALA A 394 -12.88 -1.00 -7.69
CA ALA A 394 -14.22 -0.54 -7.29
C ALA A 394 -15.34 -1.42 -7.87
N GLY A 395 -15.13 -1.92 -9.10
CA GLY A 395 -16.08 -2.81 -9.78
C GLY A 395 -16.05 -4.26 -9.30
N ASP A 396 -15.13 -4.63 -8.41
CA ASP A 396 -14.97 -5.99 -7.92
C ASP A 396 -15.94 -6.33 -6.77
N PRO A 397 -16.93 -7.22 -7.00
CA PRO A 397 -17.91 -7.55 -5.98
C PRO A 397 -17.37 -8.46 -4.85
N ALA A 398 -16.15 -9.00 -4.99
CA ALA A 398 -15.57 -9.84 -3.94
C ALA A 398 -14.97 -9.02 -2.79
N ILE A 399 -14.71 -7.72 -3.00
CA ILE A 399 -14.14 -6.85 -1.97
C ILE A 399 -15.27 -6.32 -1.07
N PRO A 400 -15.22 -6.54 0.25
CA PRO A 400 -16.29 -6.14 1.16
C PRO A 400 -16.20 -4.65 1.54
N TRP A 401 -16.50 -3.77 0.58
CA TRP A 401 -16.40 -2.31 0.74
C TRP A 401 -17.28 -1.73 1.85
N SER A 402 -18.36 -2.41 2.22
CA SER A 402 -19.29 -2.01 3.29
C SER A 402 -18.96 -2.61 4.66
N ALA A 403 -17.76 -3.18 4.84
CA ALA A 403 -17.35 -3.70 6.14
C ALA A 403 -17.31 -2.57 7.18
N THR A 404 -17.79 -2.86 8.39
CA THR A 404 -17.73 -1.96 9.55
C THR A 404 -17.21 -2.74 10.74
N ARG A 405 -16.28 -2.16 11.49
CA ARG A 405 -15.84 -2.72 12.78
C ARG A 405 -16.91 -2.48 13.83
N GLU A 406 -17.16 -3.48 14.69
CA GLU A 406 -18.12 -3.41 15.81
C GLU A 406 -17.55 -2.68 17.03
#